data_AF-A0A812TMS2-F1
#
_entry.id   AF-A0A812TMS2-F1
#
_cell.length_a   1.000
_cell.length_b   1.000
_cell.length_c   1.000
_cell.angle_alpha   90.00
_cell.angle_beta   90.00
_cell.angle_gamma   90.00
#
_symmetry.space_group_name_H-M   'P 1'
#
loop_
_entity.id
_entity.type
_entity.pdbx_description
1 polymer ?
#
loop_
_entity_poly.entity_id
_entity_poly.type
_entity_poly.pdbx_seq_one_letter_code
_entity_poly.pdbx_strand_id
1 'polypeptide(L)'
;MPVLHERPASVTWAFASLAAELAEDGTTAEKVEKDHASTYLIGKLNRARLRTKMRGLPADDNIEEHKLALKEYEEILQYGDRNPEVVDADVNMSMELKLCAEMVGLLPTKLARLAKRRSR
;
A
#
# COMPACT_ATOMS: atom_id res chain seq x y z
N MET A 1 -36.11 -24.45 5.18
CA MET A 1 -35.37 -23.65 6.17
C MET A 1 -33.90 -23.62 5.76
N PRO A 2 -33.39 -22.55 5.13
CA PRO A 2 -31.96 -22.48 4.82
C PRO A 2 -31.19 -21.99 6.07
N VAL A 3 -30.15 -22.72 6.43
CA VAL A 3 -29.23 -22.37 7.51
C VAL A 3 -28.38 -21.19 7.04
N LEU A 4 -28.57 -20.02 7.66
CA LEU A 4 -27.73 -18.84 7.45
C LEU A 4 -26.37 -19.12 8.09
N HIS A 5 -25.36 -19.37 7.26
CA HIS A 5 -23.97 -19.37 7.70
C HIS A 5 -23.59 -17.92 8.03
N GLU A 6 -23.58 -17.57 9.32
CA GLU A 6 -23.07 -16.30 9.80
C GLU A 6 -21.60 -16.16 9.38
N ARG A 7 -21.30 -15.15 8.54
CA ARG A 7 -19.92 -14.79 8.23
C ARG A 7 -19.33 -14.17 9.50
N PRO A 8 -18.15 -14.61 9.97
CA PRO A 8 -17.57 -14.02 11.18
C PRO A 8 -17.24 -12.55 10.91
N ALA A 9 -17.87 -11.67 11.69
CA ALA A 9 -17.62 -10.22 11.72
C ALA A 9 -16.21 -9.85 12.22
N SER A 10 -15.31 -10.83 12.36
CA SER A 10 -14.05 -10.69 13.07
C SER A 10 -12.84 -10.36 12.19
N VAL A 11 -13.02 -10.16 10.89
CA VAL A 11 -11.89 -9.81 9.99
C VAL A 11 -11.85 -8.31 9.68
N THR A 12 -12.98 -7.60 9.80
CA THR A 12 -13.09 -6.18 9.42
C THR A 12 -12.52 -5.22 10.46
N TRP A 13 -12.72 -5.49 11.76
CA TRP A 13 -12.19 -4.65 12.85
C TRP A 13 -10.67 -4.72 12.99
N ALA A 14 -10.05 -5.90 12.85
CA ALA A 14 -8.59 -6.03 12.93
C ALA A 14 -7.85 -5.22 11.85
N PHE A 15 -8.40 -5.19 10.63
CA PHE A 15 -7.86 -4.37 9.54
C PHE A 15 -8.11 -2.87 9.76
N ALA A 16 -9.26 -2.50 10.33
CA ALA A 16 -9.56 -1.10 10.64
C ALA A 16 -8.67 -0.56 11.78
N SER A 17 -8.41 -1.35 12.81
CA SER A 17 -7.50 -1.00 13.90
C SER A 17 -6.05 -0.88 13.43
N LEU A 18 -5.57 -1.82 12.60
CA LEU A 18 -4.23 -1.74 12.03
C LEU A 18 -4.08 -0.53 11.09
N ALA A 19 -5.12 -0.21 10.30
CA ALA A 19 -5.12 0.95 9.43
C ALA A 19 -5.15 2.28 10.22
N ALA A 20 -5.78 2.30 11.40
CA ALA A 20 -5.80 3.46 12.30
C ALA A 20 -4.45 3.67 12.99
N GLU A 21 -3.82 2.60 13.49
CA GLU A 21 -2.46 2.66 14.06
C GLU A 21 -1.42 3.13 13.03
N LEU A 22 -1.58 2.75 11.76
CA LEU A 22 -0.71 3.18 10.65
C LEU A 22 -1.03 4.58 10.09
N ALA A 23 -2.05 5.26 10.62
CA ALA A 23 -2.51 6.58 10.14
C ALA A 23 -2.12 7.74 11.06
N GLU A 24 -1.76 7.49 12.34
CA GLU A 24 -1.44 8.56 13.28
C GLU A 24 -0.08 9.24 13.02
N ASP A 25 0.88 8.54 12.40
CA ASP A 25 2.18 9.14 12.11
C ASP A 25 2.37 9.41 10.62
N GLY A 26 1.99 10.63 10.22
CA GLY A 26 2.37 11.25 8.95
C GLY A 26 3.87 11.55 8.81
N THR A 27 4.71 11.03 9.71
CA THR A 27 6.16 11.05 9.58
C THR A 27 6.62 9.73 8.98
N THR A 28 7.55 9.81 8.03
CA THR A 28 8.31 8.63 7.60
C THR A 28 8.96 8.09 8.87
N ALA A 29 8.44 6.99 9.42
CA ALA A 29 8.90 6.45 10.70
C ALA A 29 10.40 6.19 10.59
N GLU A 30 11.22 7.10 11.12
CA GLU A 30 12.67 7.09 10.96
C GLU A 30 13.28 5.83 11.59
N LYS A 31 12.57 5.21 12.55
CA LYS A 31 12.91 3.92 13.14
C LYS A 31 11.64 3.16 13.51
N VAL A 32 11.16 2.30 12.61
CA VAL A 32 10.35 1.15 13.05
C VAL A 32 11.32 0.20 13.75
N GLU A 33 10.97 -0.31 14.93
CA GLU A 33 11.79 -1.34 15.58
C GLU A 33 12.03 -2.48 14.60
N LYS A 34 13.27 -3.00 14.55
CA LYS A 34 13.71 -3.95 13.53
C LYS A 34 12.79 -5.16 13.40
N ASP A 35 12.24 -5.61 14.52
CA ASP A 35 11.34 -6.77 14.62
C ASP A 35 9.92 -6.48 14.08
N HIS A 36 9.59 -5.22 13.83
CA HIS A 36 8.30 -4.75 13.31
C HIS A 36 8.39 -4.14 11.91
N ALA A 37 9.61 -3.95 11.38
CA ALA A 37 9.84 -3.31 10.10
C ALA A 37 9.20 -4.08 8.92
N SER A 38 9.26 -5.42 8.94
CA SER A 38 8.64 -6.25 7.91
C SER A 38 7.12 -6.12 7.91
N THR A 39 6.48 -6.18 9.08
CA THR A 39 5.04 -5.99 9.26
C THR A 39 4.59 -4.62 8.79
N TYR A 40 5.33 -3.57 9.16
CA TYR A 40 5.06 -2.20 8.73
C TYR A 40 5.12 -2.06 7.20
N LEU A 41 6.18 -2.58 6.57
CA LEU A 41 6.35 -2.54 5.12
C LEU A 41 5.24 -3.32 4.39
N ILE A 42 4.89 -4.52 4.87
CA ILE A 42 3.78 -5.31 4.33
C ILE A 42 2.45 -4.54 4.47
N GLY A 43 2.23 -3.88 5.60
CA GLY A 43 1.06 -3.03 5.84
C GLY A 43 0.95 -1.91 4.81
N LYS A 44 2.02 -1.12 4.64
CA LYS A 44 2.08 -0.05 3.61
C LYS A 44 1.88 -0.61 2.20
N LEU A 45 2.51 -1.73 1.89
CA LEU A 45 2.44 -2.35 0.57
C LEU A 45 1.04 -2.84 0.23
N ASN A 46 0.35 -3.47 1.19
CA ASN A 46 -1.04 -3.87 1.03
C ASN A 46 -1.99 -2.67 0.87
N ARG A 47 -1.73 -1.58 1.61
CA ARG A 47 -2.47 -0.32 1.45
C ARG A 47 -2.29 0.25 0.05
N ALA A 48 -1.05 0.38 -0.44
CA ALA A 48 -0.77 0.86 -1.79
C ALA A 48 -1.44 -0.01 -2.87
N ARG A 49 -1.39 -1.34 -2.72
CA ARG A 49 -2.07 -2.29 -3.62
C ARG A 49 -3.58 -2.07 -3.62
N LEU A 50 -4.20 -1.90 -2.46
CA LEU A 50 -5.64 -1.70 -2.35
C LEU A 50 -6.06 -0.42 -3.09
N ARG A 51 -5.35 0.69 -2.89
CA ARG A 51 -5.62 1.97 -3.57
C ARG A 51 -5.68 1.83 -5.09
N THR A 52 -4.75 1.07 -5.68
CA THR A 52 -4.72 0.83 -7.14
C THR A 52 -5.82 -0.09 -7.67
N LYS A 53 -6.49 -0.84 -6.78
CA LYS A 53 -7.52 -1.84 -7.11
C LYS A 53 -8.94 -1.36 -6.83
N MET A 54 -9.13 -0.22 -6.17
CA MET A 54 -10.45 0.32 -5.90
C MET A 54 -11.22 0.60 -7.20
N ARG A 55 -12.50 0.24 -7.21
CA ARG A 55 -13.41 0.37 -8.36
C ARG A 55 -14.63 1.18 -7.97
N GLY A 56 -15.27 1.81 -8.96
CA GLY A 56 -16.50 2.59 -8.75
C GLY A 56 -16.27 3.99 -8.16
N LEU A 57 -15.00 4.39 -7.97
CA LEU A 57 -14.67 5.75 -7.56
C LEU A 57 -14.92 6.75 -8.70
N PRO A 58 -15.34 7.99 -8.38
CA PRO A 58 -15.25 9.12 -9.29
C PRO A 58 -13.86 9.24 -9.93
N ALA A 59 -13.78 9.82 -11.13
CA ALA A 59 -12.54 9.89 -11.88
C ALA A 59 -11.41 10.60 -11.11
N ASP A 60 -11.76 11.64 -10.36
CA ASP A 60 -10.80 12.45 -9.60
C ASP A 60 -10.27 11.68 -8.40
N ASP A 61 -11.17 11.08 -7.62
CA ASP A 61 -10.81 10.24 -6.47
C ASP A 61 -9.96 9.04 -6.92
N ASN A 62 -10.29 8.42 -8.05
CA ASN A 62 -9.49 7.35 -8.61
C ASN A 62 -8.06 7.81 -8.97
N ILE A 63 -7.92 9.02 -9.54
CA ILE A 63 -6.60 9.60 -9.84
C ILE A 63 -5.83 9.86 -8.54
N GLU A 64 -6.47 10.46 -7.54
CA GLU A 64 -5.82 10.74 -6.24
C GLU A 64 -5.38 9.46 -5.54
N GLU A 65 -6.19 8.40 -5.56
CA GLU A 65 -5.82 7.10 -4.98
C GLU A 65 -4.60 6.46 -5.68
N HIS A 66 -4.48 6.63 -7.00
CA HIS A 66 -3.30 6.17 -7.73
C HIS A 66 -2.06 7.01 -7.43
N LYS A 67 -2.20 8.32 -7.15
CA LYS A 67 -1.09 9.17 -6.70
C LYS A 67 -0.63 8.80 -5.30
N LEU A 68 -1.57 8.56 -4.39
CA LEU A 68 -1.26 8.10 -3.03
C LEU A 68 -0.55 6.74 -3.05
N ALA A 69 -1.01 5.82 -3.90
CA ALA A 69 -0.32 4.54 -4.10
C ALA A 69 1.12 4.72 -4.60
N LEU A 70 1.34 5.61 -5.58
CA LEU A 70 2.68 5.90 -6.09
C LEU A 70 3.60 6.42 -4.98
N LYS A 71 3.13 7.41 -4.21
CA LYS A 71 3.87 7.95 -3.07
C LYS A 71 4.21 6.87 -2.03
N GLU A 72 3.26 5.99 -1.70
CA GLU A 72 3.52 4.89 -0.77
C GLU A 72 4.58 3.92 -1.30
N TYR A 73 4.56 3.57 -2.59
CA TYR A 73 5.60 2.73 -3.18
C TYR A 73 6.98 3.41 -3.14
N GLU A 74 7.06 4.70 -3.43
CA GLU A 74 8.31 5.47 -3.35
C GLU A 74 8.85 5.51 -1.91
N GLU A 75 8.00 5.70 -0.91
CA GLU A 75 8.39 5.67 0.51
C GLU A 75 8.90 4.29 0.94
N ILE A 76 8.27 3.20 0.49
CA ILE A 76 8.72 1.83 0.78
C ILE A 76 10.11 1.59 0.19
N LEU A 77 10.36 2.01 -1.06
CA LEU A 77 11.68 1.87 -1.68
C LEU A 77 12.74 2.69 -0.93
N GLN A 78 12.43 3.95 -0.60
CA GLN A 78 13.34 4.80 0.18
C GLN A 78 13.64 4.20 1.56
N TYR A 79 12.66 3.53 2.19
CA TYR A 79 12.87 2.83 3.46
C TYR A 79 13.82 1.64 3.28
N GLY A 80 13.61 0.83 2.23
CA GLY A 80 14.48 -0.30 1.89
C GLY A 80 15.92 0.12 1.62
N ASP A 81 16.12 1.24 0.91
CA ASP A 81 17.46 1.79 0.62
C ASP A 81 18.17 2.27 1.90
N ARG A 82 17.42 2.79 2.88
CA ARG A 82 17.97 3.26 4.15
C ARG A 82 18.24 2.13 5.16
N ASN A 83 17.56 0.99 5.02
CA ASN A 83 17.59 -0.13 5.97
C ASN A 83 17.75 -1.48 5.24
N PRO A 84 18.87 -1.71 4.53
CA PRO A 84 19.08 -2.91 3.72
C PRO A 84 19.00 -4.21 4.54
N GLU A 85 19.33 -4.17 5.83
CA GLU A 85 19.27 -5.32 6.74
C GLU A 85 17.85 -5.86 6.97
N VAL A 86 16.82 -5.03 6.75
CA VAL A 86 15.41 -5.46 6.81
C VAL A 86 15.02 -6.19 5.53
N VAL A 87 15.62 -5.80 4.40
CA VAL A 87 15.35 -6.37 3.08
C VAL A 87 16.08 -7.69 2.89
N ASP A 88 17.35 -7.75 3.28
CA ASP A 88 18.20 -8.91 3.07
C ASP A 88 17.86 -10.07 4.03
N ALA A 89 17.22 -9.77 5.15
CA ALA A 89 16.78 -10.77 6.13
C ALA A 89 15.54 -11.57 5.67
N ASP A 90 14.76 -11.07 4.71
CA ASP A 90 13.52 -11.69 4.26
C ASP A 90 13.41 -11.72 2.72
N VAL A 91 13.52 -12.93 2.15
CA VAL A 91 13.41 -13.16 0.70
C VAL A 91 12.07 -12.67 0.13
N ASN A 92 10.98 -12.77 0.90
CA ASN A 92 9.68 -12.27 0.48
C ASN A 92 9.70 -10.75 0.39
N MET A 93 10.34 -10.07 1.34
CA MET A 93 10.47 -8.61 1.32
C MET A 93 11.30 -8.14 0.12
N SER A 94 12.40 -8.82 -0.21
CA SER A 94 13.18 -8.47 -1.41
C SER A 94 12.36 -8.59 -2.71
N MET A 95 11.55 -9.64 -2.84
CA MET A 95 10.64 -9.79 -3.98
C MET A 95 9.60 -8.68 -4.03
N GLU A 96 9.02 -8.35 -2.87
CA GLU A 96 8.02 -7.30 -2.75
C GLU A 96 8.57 -5.92 -3.10
N LEU A 97 9.81 -5.59 -2.71
CA LEU A 97 10.47 -4.35 -3.12
C LEU A 97 10.73 -4.27 -4.63
N LYS A 98 11.07 -5.40 -5.28
CA LYS A 98 11.19 -5.43 -6.75
C LYS A 98 9.86 -5.10 -7.42
N LEU A 99 8.76 -5.67 -6.92
CA LEU A 99 7.42 -5.34 -7.40
C LEU A 99 7.07 -3.87 -7.13
N CYS A 100 7.47 -3.30 -5.98
CA CYS A 100 7.31 -1.87 -5.73
C CYS A 100 8.05 -1.02 -6.76
N ALA A 101 9.29 -1.37 -7.12
CA ALA A 101 10.07 -0.67 -8.13
C ALA A 101 9.38 -0.71 -9.52
N GLU A 102 8.84 -1.86 -9.91
CA GLU A 102 8.04 -1.98 -11.13
C GLU A 102 6.80 -1.08 -11.10
N MET A 103 6.10 -1.04 -9.96
CA MET A 103 4.91 -0.20 -9.79
C MET A 103 5.23 1.30 -9.87
N VAL A 104 6.36 1.75 -9.30
CA VAL A 104 6.85 3.13 -9.44
C VAL A 104 7.14 3.46 -10.91
N GLY A 105 7.66 2.53 -11.69
CA GLY A 105 7.86 2.72 -13.13
C GLY A 105 6.55 2.77 -13.94
N LEU A 106 5.53 2.01 -13.56
CA LEU A 106 4.29 1.84 -14.34
C LEU A 106 3.19 2.85 -13.99
N LEU A 107 3.05 3.22 -12.72
CA LEU A 107 1.97 4.08 -12.25
C LEU A 107 1.96 5.49 -12.87
N PRO A 108 3.10 6.17 -13.08
CA PRO A 108 3.12 7.48 -13.74
C PRO A 108 2.47 7.44 -15.12
N THR A 109 2.76 6.40 -15.91
CA THR A 109 2.16 6.20 -17.24
C THR A 109 0.65 5.94 -17.14
N LYS A 110 0.19 5.25 -16.09
CA LYS A 110 -1.25 5.05 -15.83
C LYS A 110 -1.93 6.37 -15.45
N LEU A 111 -1.32 7.15 -14.56
CA LEU A 111 -1.80 8.46 -14.13
C LEU A 111 -1.93 9.43 -15.31
N ALA A 112 -0.93 9.51 -16.19
CA ALA A 112 -0.99 10.33 -17.39
C ALA A 112 -2.16 9.95 -18.31
N ARG A 113 -2.44 8.65 -18.46
CA ARG A 113 -3.59 8.16 -19.23
C ARG A 113 -4.93 8.50 -18.58
N LEU A 114 -5.04 8.42 -17.25
CA LEU A 114 -6.24 8.79 -16.52
C LEU A 114 -6.51 10.30 -16.62
N ALA A 115 -5.48 11.14 -16.45
CA ALA A 115 -5.57 12.58 -16.60
C ALA A 115 -6.05 12.99 -18.01
N LYS A 116 -5.48 12.38 -19.05
CA LYS A 116 -5.90 12.62 -20.45
C LYS A 116 -7.34 12.20 -20.73
N ARG A 117 -7.84 11.16 -20.07
CA ARG A 117 -9.25 10.72 -20.20
C ARG A 117 -10.21 11.67 -19.50
N ARG A 118 -9.79 12.28 -18.38
CA ARG A 118 -10.59 13.27 -17.64
C ARG A 118 -10.75 14.58 -18.41
N SER A 119 -9.75 14.99 -19.18
CA SER A 119 -9.77 16.24 -19.94
C SER A 119 -10.55 16.18 -21.26
N ARG A 120 -11.24 15.06 -21.54
CA ARG A 120 -12.06 14.84 -22.73
C ARG A 120 -13.52 14.83 -22.35
#